data_AF-A0A919PKJ1-F1
#
_entry.id   AF-A0A919PKJ1-F1
#
_cell.length_a   1.000
_cell.length_b   1.000
_cell.length_c   1.000
_cell.angle_alpha   90.00
_cell.angle_beta   90.00
_cell.angle_gamma   90.00
#
_symmetry.space_group_name_H-M   'P 1'
#
loop_
_entity.id
_entity.type
_entity.pdbx_description
1 polymer ?
#
loop_
_entity_poly.entity_id
_entity_poly.type
_entity_poly.pdbx_seq_one_letter_code
_entity_poly.pdbx_strand_id
1 'polypeptide(L)'
;MDPCLRLALLETADVPTQRYDELLVTPIPPDTDEGRWTDRSELFEAVPDGIDTTIRSLAGITDYPDVGILHLVESAVGDLAPLAALPSLRLLSLGVTPAADLRPLLDCARLTRVDVDWHTPEQREVLVTLADRGVHVDSLLPDPSTLTAPFADQNLKLAVIDLLGLPLPTAEFFDEYELDEANLARVLAIELTQEQLDGIERLHWTGGGYTIQHAVWSQWDGETDEFDIRSLDGIETLRNLKRLEVTPLKLIPEEQLAALRARSVTVTSW
;
A
#
# COMPACT_ATOMS: atom_id res chain seq x y z
N MET A 1 -4.22 -18.65 -22.49
CA MET A 1 -3.87 -17.84 -21.30
C MET A 1 -2.37 -17.63 -21.30
N ASP A 2 -1.93 -16.44 -20.89
CA ASP A 2 -0.52 -16.13 -20.67
C ASP A 2 0.08 -17.07 -19.60
N PRO A 3 1.27 -17.66 -19.80
CA PRO A 3 1.87 -18.59 -18.84
C PRO A 3 2.06 -18.01 -17.44
N CYS A 4 2.51 -16.75 -17.34
CA CYS A 4 2.77 -16.11 -16.06
C CYS A 4 1.47 -15.71 -15.37
N LEU A 5 0.45 -15.28 -16.13
CA LEU A 5 -0.89 -15.08 -15.57
C LEU A 5 -1.46 -16.39 -15.01
N ARG A 6 -1.24 -17.52 -15.69
CA ARG A 6 -1.67 -18.82 -15.17
C ARG A 6 -1.00 -19.13 -13.84
N LEU A 7 0.31 -18.94 -13.76
CA LEU A 7 1.04 -19.17 -12.51
C LEU A 7 0.54 -18.23 -11.40
N ALA A 8 0.23 -16.98 -11.74
CA ALA A 8 -0.31 -16.02 -10.79
C ALA A 8 -1.62 -16.48 -10.14
N LEU A 9 -2.50 -17.11 -10.93
CA LEU A 9 -3.77 -17.68 -10.45
C LEU A 9 -3.60 -19.03 -9.72
N LEU A 10 -2.47 -19.71 -9.92
CA LEU A 10 -2.16 -20.97 -9.25
C LEU A 10 -1.51 -20.77 -7.89
N GLU A 11 -0.69 -19.72 -7.73
CA GLU A 11 -0.01 -19.43 -6.47
C GLU A 11 -1.00 -19.27 -5.30
N THR A 12 -2.10 -18.59 -5.54
CA THR A 12 -3.16 -18.33 -4.56
C THR A 12 -4.03 -19.55 -4.26
N ALA A 13 -3.90 -20.61 -5.07
CA ALA A 13 -4.69 -21.83 -4.99
C ALA A 13 -4.07 -22.94 -4.11
N ASP A 14 -2.99 -22.65 -3.36
CA ASP A 14 -2.27 -23.61 -2.50
C ASP A 14 -1.89 -24.90 -3.24
N VAL A 15 -1.47 -24.77 -4.50
CA VAL A 15 -1.01 -25.91 -5.30
C VAL A 15 0.46 -26.23 -4.98
N PRO A 16 0.85 -27.51 -4.89
CA PRO A 16 2.23 -27.85 -4.59
C PRO A 16 3.20 -27.31 -5.63
N THR A 17 4.23 -26.58 -5.19
CA THR A 17 5.31 -26.09 -6.05
C THR A 17 5.98 -27.24 -6.77
N GLN A 18 5.93 -27.18 -8.09
CA GLN A 18 6.36 -28.22 -9.03
C GLN A 18 7.26 -27.61 -10.11
N ARG A 19 7.73 -28.42 -11.05
CA ARG A 19 8.47 -27.88 -12.19
C ARG A 19 7.54 -27.04 -13.05
N TYR A 20 8.09 -26.00 -13.68
CA TYR A 20 7.35 -25.08 -14.55
C TYR A 20 6.44 -25.77 -15.57
N ASP A 21 6.93 -26.82 -16.25
CA ASP A 21 6.17 -27.57 -17.24
C ASP A 21 4.98 -28.33 -16.66
N GLU A 22 5.08 -28.78 -15.40
CA GLU A 22 3.98 -29.42 -14.66
C GLU A 22 2.94 -28.38 -14.20
N LEU A 23 3.40 -27.20 -13.76
CA LEU A 23 2.52 -26.09 -13.37
C LEU A 23 1.69 -25.57 -14.56
N LEU A 24 2.29 -25.51 -15.76
CA LEU A 24 1.58 -25.05 -16.96
C LEU A 24 0.40 -25.94 -17.38
N VAL A 25 0.37 -27.21 -16.95
CA VAL A 25 -0.76 -28.13 -17.20
C VAL A 25 -1.66 -28.33 -15.99
N THR A 26 -1.24 -27.90 -14.80
CA THR A 26 -2.01 -28.01 -13.55
C THR A 26 -3.28 -27.16 -13.62
N PRO A 27 -4.49 -27.74 -13.52
CA PRO A 27 -5.74 -26.97 -13.61
C PRO A 27 -5.79 -25.86 -12.56
N ILE A 28 -6.19 -24.64 -12.97
CA ILE A 28 -6.50 -23.57 -12.03
C ILE A 28 -7.88 -23.89 -11.42
N PRO A 29 -8.04 -23.82 -10.09
CA PRO A 29 -9.35 -23.98 -9.48
C PRO A 29 -10.39 -22.99 -10.03
N PRO A 30 -11.64 -23.41 -10.28
CA PRO A 30 -12.66 -22.51 -10.81
C PRO A 30 -13.10 -21.44 -9.81
N ASP A 31 -12.85 -21.65 -8.52
CA ASP A 31 -13.14 -20.75 -7.40
C ASP A 31 -11.94 -19.86 -7.02
N THR A 32 -10.88 -19.82 -7.84
CA THR A 32 -9.77 -18.88 -7.67
C THR A 32 -10.31 -17.45 -7.61
N ASP A 33 -10.04 -16.77 -6.51
CA ASP A 33 -10.49 -15.41 -6.19
C ASP A 33 -9.34 -14.39 -6.22
N GLU A 34 -8.10 -14.83 -6.36
CA GLU A 34 -6.93 -13.95 -6.41
C GLU A 34 -5.92 -14.40 -7.47
N GLY A 35 -5.14 -13.47 -8.01
CA GLY A 35 -3.96 -13.74 -8.82
C GLY A 35 -2.80 -12.83 -8.45
N ARG A 36 -1.64 -13.41 -8.16
CA ARG A 36 -0.45 -12.69 -7.68
C ARG A 36 0.77 -13.02 -8.51
N TRP A 37 1.43 -11.99 -9.02
CA TRP A 37 2.67 -12.15 -9.79
C TRP A 37 3.60 -10.98 -9.47
N THR A 38 4.52 -11.23 -8.55
CA THR A 38 5.52 -10.27 -8.07
C THR A 38 6.91 -10.92 -8.16
N ASP A 39 7.96 -10.14 -7.94
CA ASP A 39 9.33 -10.64 -7.82
C ASP A 39 9.53 -11.56 -6.59
N ARG A 40 8.55 -11.60 -5.68
CA ARG A 40 8.51 -12.43 -4.47
C ARG A 40 7.61 -13.68 -4.61
N SER A 41 7.03 -13.92 -5.78
CA SER A 41 6.16 -15.08 -5.99
C SER A 41 6.91 -16.40 -5.74
N GLU A 42 6.31 -17.32 -4.99
CA GLU A 42 6.93 -18.64 -4.73
C GLU A 42 7.12 -19.43 -6.03
N LEU A 43 6.24 -19.20 -7.00
CA LEU A 43 6.31 -19.83 -8.32
C LEU A 43 7.28 -19.12 -9.26
N PHE A 44 7.80 -17.93 -8.90
CA PHE A 44 8.82 -17.23 -9.69
C PHE A 44 10.09 -18.06 -9.81
N GLU A 45 10.51 -18.71 -8.71
CA GLU A 45 11.70 -19.59 -8.70
C GLU A 45 11.52 -20.86 -9.54
N ALA A 46 10.27 -21.27 -9.80
CA ALA A 46 9.99 -22.41 -10.66
C ALA A 46 10.26 -22.09 -12.14
N VAL A 47 10.22 -20.81 -12.53
CA VAL A 47 10.42 -20.37 -13.92
C VAL A 47 11.90 -20.52 -14.32
N PRO A 48 12.22 -21.23 -15.42
CA PRO A 48 13.60 -21.37 -15.87
C PRO A 48 14.24 -20.03 -16.28
N ASP A 49 15.54 -19.91 -16.04
CA ASP A 49 16.34 -18.76 -16.49
C ASP A 49 16.12 -18.45 -17.99
N GLY A 50 15.94 -17.16 -18.29
CA GLY A 50 15.79 -16.65 -19.66
C GLY A 50 14.38 -16.75 -20.25
N ILE A 51 13.40 -17.22 -19.48
CA ILE A 51 11.98 -17.09 -19.82
C ILE A 51 11.52 -15.66 -19.50
N ASP A 52 10.72 -15.08 -20.41
CA ASP A 52 10.06 -13.79 -20.18
C ASP A 52 8.97 -13.98 -19.12
N THR A 53 9.16 -13.38 -17.94
CA THR A 53 8.21 -13.41 -16.82
C THR A 53 7.19 -12.27 -16.88
N THR A 54 7.23 -11.43 -17.92
CA THR A 54 6.29 -10.33 -18.09
C THR A 54 4.92 -10.87 -18.51
N ILE A 55 3.88 -10.59 -17.73
CA ILE A 55 2.50 -10.86 -18.16
C ILE A 55 2.11 -9.86 -19.25
N ARG A 56 1.73 -10.34 -20.43
CA ARG A 56 1.36 -9.47 -21.58
C ARG A 56 -0.11 -9.54 -21.95
N SER A 57 -0.82 -10.57 -21.49
CA SER A 57 -2.22 -10.80 -21.87
C SER A 57 -3.07 -11.31 -20.72
N LEU A 58 -4.25 -10.71 -20.57
CA LEU A 58 -5.31 -11.16 -19.65
C LEU A 58 -6.28 -12.16 -20.29
N ALA A 59 -5.96 -12.68 -21.48
CA ALA A 59 -6.85 -13.59 -22.20
C ALA A 59 -7.12 -14.88 -21.42
N GLY A 60 -8.41 -15.18 -21.20
CA GLY A 60 -8.88 -16.35 -20.46
C GLY A 60 -9.14 -16.08 -18.97
N ILE A 61 -8.85 -14.87 -18.45
CA ILE A 61 -9.13 -14.54 -17.04
C ILE A 61 -10.63 -14.56 -16.72
N THR A 62 -11.48 -14.34 -17.73
CA THR A 62 -12.95 -14.37 -17.60
C THR A 62 -13.52 -15.74 -17.25
N ASP A 63 -12.72 -16.80 -17.36
CA ASP A 63 -13.11 -18.15 -16.92
C ASP A 63 -13.11 -18.30 -15.39
N TYR A 64 -12.58 -17.31 -14.66
CA TYR A 64 -12.46 -17.25 -13.20
C TYR A 64 -13.24 -16.04 -12.65
N PRO A 65 -14.57 -16.10 -12.59
CA PRO A 65 -15.42 -14.96 -12.26
C PRO A 65 -15.30 -14.50 -10.80
N ASP A 66 -14.75 -15.34 -9.93
CA ASP A 66 -14.58 -15.06 -8.50
C ASP A 66 -13.34 -14.20 -8.23
N VAL A 67 -12.44 -14.02 -9.21
CA VAL A 67 -11.26 -13.16 -9.12
C VAL A 67 -11.63 -11.74 -8.68
N GLY A 68 -11.26 -11.43 -7.44
CA GLY A 68 -11.43 -10.16 -6.75
C GLY A 68 -10.15 -9.36 -6.61
N ILE A 69 -8.99 -10.02 -6.56
CA ILE A 69 -7.69 -9.37 -6.42
C ILE A 69 -6.77 -9.80 -7.54
N LEU A 70 -6.19 -8.82 -8.24
CA LEU A 70 -5.11 -9.04 -9.21
C LEU A 70 -3.96 -8.13 -8.84
N HIS A 71 -2.84 -8.73 -8.41
CA HIS A 71 -1.61 -8.03 -8.09
C HIS A 71 -0.49 -8.54 -9.02
N LEU A 72 -0.34 -7.90 -10.18
CA LEU A 72 0.46 -8.37 -11.31
C LEU A 72 1.56 -7.34 -11.63
N VAL A 73 2.50 -7.12 -10.71
CA VAL A 73 3.52 -6.06 -10.81
C VAL A 73 4.39 -6.23 -12.05
N GLU A 74 4.80 -7.47 -12.33
CA GLU A 74 5.62 -7.81 -13.51
C GLU A 74 4.75 -8.00 -14.76
N SER A 75 4.17 -6.91 -15.26
CA SER A 75 3.28 -6.95 -16.42
C SER A 75 3.39 -5.75 -17.37
N ALA A 76 2.97 -5.98 -18.61
CA ALA A 76 2.90 -5.00 -19.68
C ALA A 76 1.67 -5.32 -20.54
N VAL A 77 0.49 -5.15 -19.95
CA VAL A 77 -0.78 -5.52 -20.58
C VAL A 77 -1.23 -4.47 -21.58
N GLY A 78 -1.58 -4.91 -22.80
CA GLY A 78 -2.10 -4.03 -23.86
C GLY A 78 -3.63 -3.99 -23.95
N ASP A 79 -4.29 -5.10 -23.63
CA ASP A 79 -5.75 -5.25 -23.73
C ASP A 79 -6.35 -5.53 -22.34
N LEU A 80 -7.08 -4.54 -21.83
CA LEU A 80 -7.74 -4.58 -20.53
C LEU A 80 -9.24 -4.92 -20.63
N ALA A 81 -9.78 -5.14 -21.84
CA ALA A 81 -11.20 -5.46 -22.03
C ALA A 81 -11.70 -6.65 -21.18
N PRO A 82 -10.91 -7.72 -20.93
CA PRO A 82 -11.37 -8.82 -20.08
C PRO A 82 -11.75 -8.41 -18.65
N LEU A 83 -11.13 -7.36 -18.09
CA LEU A 83 -11.34 -6.94 -16.71
C LEU A 83 -12.76 -6.44 -16.46
N ALA A 84 -13.38 -5.79 -17.45
CA ALA A 84 -14.76 -5.29 -17.37
C ALA A 84 -15.80 -6.42 -17.20
N ALA A 85 -15.43 -7.66 -17.54
CA ALA A 85 -16.28 -8.83 -17.40
C ALA A 85 -16.11 -9.56 -16.05
N LEU A 86 -15.20 -9.12 -15.17
CA LEU A 86 -14.96 -9.74 -13.87
C LEU A 86 -15.89 -9.12 -12.79
N PRO A 87 -16.92 -9.85 -12.32
CA PRO A 87 -17.94 -9.29 -11.42
C PRO A 87 -17.46 -9.09 -9.98
N SER A 88 -16.33 -9.71 -9.61
CA SER A 88 -15.77 -9.68 -8.26
C SER A 88 -14.56 -8.76 -8.12
N LEU A 89 -13.98 -8.29 -9.23
CA LEU A 89 -12.74 -7.50 -9.23
C LEU A 89 -12.86 -6.23 -8.38
N ARG A 90 -12.04 -6.18 -7.33
CA ARG A 90 -11.98 -5.12 -6.30
C ARG A 90 -10.64 -4.42 -6.29
N LEU A 91 -9.55 -5.19 -6.28
CA LEU A 91 -8.18 -4.66 -6.21
C LEU A 91 -7.43 -5.06 -7.47
N LEU A 92 -6.81 -4.08 -8.11
CA LEU A 92 -6.09 -4.27 -9.37
C LEU A 92 -4.75 -3.52 -9.34
N SER A 93 -3.64 -4.22 -9.44
CA SER A 93 -2.33 -3.62 -9.70
C SER A 93 -1.71 -4.32 -10.91
N LEU A 94 -1.32 -3.54 -11.93
CA LEU A 94 -0.62 -4.05 -13.11
C LEU A 94 0.14 -2.96 -13.86
N GLY A 95 1.18 -3.36 -14.58
CA GLY A 95 1.82 -2.57 -15.60
C GLY A 95 1.09 -2.64 -16.94
N VAL A 96 0.93 -1.49 -17.59
CA VAL A 96 0.26 -1.36 -18.88
C VAL A 96 1.23 -0.92 -19.96
N THR A 97 0.92 -1.29 -21.21
CA THR A 97 1.65 -0.72 -22.34
C THR A 97 1.25 0.74 -22.58
N PRO A 98 2.10 1.57 -23.21
CA PRO A 98 1.78 2.96 -23.52
C PRO A 98 0.58 3.15 -24.46
N ALA A 99 0.23 2.15 -25.25
CA ALA A 99 -0.91 2.19 -26.16
C ALA A 99 -2.17 1.56 -25.55
N ALA A 100 -2.11 1.06 -24.30
CA ALA A 100 -3.22 0.40 -23.66
C ALA A 100 -4.37 1.39 -23.40
N ASP A 101 -5.59 0.96 -23.71
CA ASP A 101 -6.81 1.68 -23.38
C ASP A 101 -7.29 1.29 -21.98
N LEU A 102 -7.30 2.24 -21.04
CA LEU A 102 -7.73 2.01 -19.66
C LEU A 102 -9.25 2.14 -19.46
N ARG A 103 -10.01 2.56 -20.48
CA ARG A 103 -11.47 2.76 -20.35
C ARG A 103 -12.24 1.53 -19.86
N PRO A 104 -11.86 0.27 -20.14
CA PRO A 104 -12.52 -0.90 -19.55
C PRO A 104 -12.56 -0.89 -18.02
N LEU A 105 -11.60 -0.24 -17.34
CA LEU A 105 -11.60 -0.11 -15.89
C LEU A 105 -12.79 0.69 -15.37
N LEU A 106 -13.35 1.59 -16.19
CA LEU A 106 -14.56 2.35 -15.85
C LEU A 106 -15.80 1.44 -15.83
N ASP A 107 -15.77 0.25 -16.42
CA ASP A 107 -16.89 -0.67 -16.38
C ASP A 107 -16.80 -1.67 -15.20
N CYS A 108 -15.67 -1.71 -14.49
CA CYS A 108 -15.48 -2.54 -13.31
C CYS A 108 -16.28 -1.98 -12.11
N ALA A 109 -17.50 -2.47 -11.92
CA ALA A 109 -18.45 -1.93 -10.94
C ALA A 109 -18.02 -2.07 -9.47
N ARG A 110 -17.15 -3.05 -9.17
CA ARG A 110 -16.68 -3.34 -7.80
C ARG A 110 -15.24 -2.89 -7.54
N LEU A 111 -14.57 -2.29 -8.51
CA LEU A 111 -13.20 -1.84 -8.36
C LEU A 111 -13.15 -0.74 -7.29
N THR A 112 -12.39 -0.98 -6.23
CA THR A 112 -12.22 -0.07 -5.10
C THR A 112 -10.81 0.48 -5.02
N ARG A 113 -9.81 -0.26 -5.51
CA ARG A 113 -8.43 0.20 -5.57
C ARG A 113 -7.75 -0.24 -6.86
N VAL A 114 -6.99 0.67 -7.45
CA VAL A 114 -6.19 0.41 -8.64
C VAL A 114 -4.81 1.05 -8.55
N ASP A 115 -3.81 0.31 -9.02
CA ASP A 115 -2.48 0.83 -9.28
C ASP A 115 -2.05 0.53 -10.72
N VAL A 116 -1.52 1.56 -11.37
CA VAL A 116 -0.95 1.53 -12.72
C VAL A 116 0.29 2.41 -12.67
N ASP A 117 1.41 1.78 -12.28
CA ASP A 117 2.70 2.41 -11.97
C ASP A 117 3.08 3.50 -12.99
N TRP A 118 3.30 3.09 -14.24
CA TRP A 118 3.55 4.02 -15.34
C TRP A 118 2.31 4.21 -16.21
N HIS A 119 2.00 5.47 -16.53
CA HIS A 119 0.87 5.84 -17.38
C HIS A 119 1.16 7.08 -18.23
N THR A 120 0.55 7.16 -19.43
CA THR A 120 0.56 8.37 -20.28
C THR A 120 -0.39 9.45 -19.73
N PRO A 121 -0.30 10.71 -20.19
CA PRO A 121 -1.27 11.74 -19.86
C PRO A 121 -2.73 11.35 -20.20
N GLU A 122 -2.96 10.68 -21.32
CA GLU A 122 -4.30 10.24 -21.73
C GLU A 122 -4.83 9.12 -20.81
N GLN A 123 -3.96 8.19 -20.43
CA GLN A 123 -4.28 7.14 -19.46
C GLN A 123 -4.57 7.76 -18.08
N ARG A 124 -3.83 8.80 -17.69
CA ARG A 124 -4.06 9.55 -16.45
C ARG A 124 -5.46 10.14 -16.37
N GLU A 125 -6.02 10.64 -17.47
CA GLU A 125 -7.39 11.19 -17.48
C GLU A 125 -8.43 10.13 -17.09
N VAL A 126 -8.24 8.88 -17.53
CA VAL A 126 -9.09 7.75 -17.14
C VAL A 126 -8.92 7.43 -15.65
N LEU A 127 -7.68 7.42 -15.17
CA LEU A 127 -7.37 7.20 -13.75
C LEU A 127 -7.99 8.29 -12.86
N VAL A 128 -7.94 9.56 -13.27
CA VAL A 128 -8.62 10.66 -12.56
C VAL A 128 -10.14 10.43 -12.54
N THR A 129 -10.72 9.96 -13.64
CA THR A 129 -12.16 9.63 -13.70
C THR A 129 -12.53 8.50 -12.74
N LEU A 130 -11.65 7.51 -12.52
CA LEU A 130 -11.82 6.48 -11.49
C LEU A 130 -11.75 7.08 -10.08
N ALA A 131 -10.78 7.95 -9.83
CA ALA A 131 -10.64 8.64 -8.55
C ALA A 131 -11.89 9.48 -8.21
N ASP A 132 -12.45 10.20 -9.19
CA ASP A 132 -13.68 10.97 -9.04
C ASP A 132 -14.91 10.10 -8.71
N ARG A 133 -14.86 8.80 -9.03
CA ARG A 133 -15.88 7.81 -8.63
C ARG A 133 -15.67 7.22 -7.24
N GLY A 134 -14.61 7.60 -6.55
CA GLY A 134 -14.24 7.06 -5.24
C GLY A 134 -13.39 5.80 -5.29
N VAL A 135 -12.81 5.45 -6.45
CA VAL A 135 -11.80 4.40 -6.53
C VAL A 135 -10.48 4.96 -6.02
N HIS A 136 -9.82 4.23 -5.13
CA HIS A 136 -8.47 4.54 -4.68
C HIS A 136 -7.48 4.31 -5.84
N VAL A 137 -6.82 5.36 -6.31
CA VAL A 137 -5.85 5.25 -7.40
C VAL A 137 -4.44 5.54 -6.87
N ASP A 138 -3.64 4.50 -6.70
CA ASP A 138 -2.34 4.56 -6.03
C ASP A 138 -1.34 5.41 -6.82
N SER A 139 -1.23 5.20 -8.13
CA SER A 139 -0.31 5.94 -9.02
C SER A 139 -0.61 7.44 -9.18
N LEU A 140 -1.71 7.94 -8.59
CA LEU A 140 -2.00 9.38 -8.50
C LEU A 140 -1.61 10.00 -7.16
N LEU A 141 -1.27 9.18 -6.15
CA LEU A 141 -0.87 9.67 -4.84
C LEU A 141 0.51 10.31 -4.91
N PRO A 142 0.76 11.35 -4.10
CA PRO A 142 2.09 11.88 -3.92
C PRO A 142 2.93 10.89 -3.09
N ASP A 143 4.26 11.01 -3.21
CA ASP A 143 5.22 10.29 -2.38
C ASP A 143 4.91 10.56 -0.88
N PRO A 144 4.76 9.51 -0.04
CA PRO A 144 4.48 9.64 1.39
C PRO A 144 5.42 10.61 2.13
N SER A 145 6.70 10.66 1.75
CA SER A 145 7.71 11.53 2.36
C SER A 145 7.40 13.02 2.19
N THR A 146 6.59 13.38 1.20
CA THR A 146 6.15 14.76 0.94
C THR A 146 4.92 15.16 1.75
N LEU A 147 4.26 14.21 2.43
CA LEU A 147 3.03 14.39 3.18
C LEU A 147 3.24 14.45 4.71
N THR A 148 4.50 14.52 5.17
CA THR A 148 4.84 14.46 6.59
C THR A 148 4.56 15.74 7.37
N ALA A 149 4.36 16.86 6.66
CA ALA A 149 4.08 18.16 7.29
C ALA A 149 2.91 18.09 8.30
N PRO A 150 3.02 18.75 9.46
CA PRO A 150 4.06 19.73 9.83
C PRO A 150 5.35 19.10 10.39
N PHE A 151 5.46 17.78 10.41
CA PHE A 151 6.62 17.06 10.95
C PHE A 151 7.57 16.66 9.82
N ALA A 152 8.86 16.47 10.13
CA ALA A 152 9.78 15.89 9.16
C ALA A 152 9.69 14.35 9.12
N ASP A 153 9.29 13.74 10.23
CA ASP A 153 9.21 12.29 10.40
C ASP A 153 7.77 11.80 10.23
N GLN A 154 7.57 10.82 9.33
CA GLN A 154 6.25 10.26 9.07
C GLN A 154 5.64 9.57 10.29
N ASN A 155 6.45 8.88 11.09
CA ASN A 155 5.99 8.17 12.27
C ASN A 155 5.60 9.14 13.38
N LEU A 156 6.23 10.32 13.44
CA LEU A 156 5.77 11.39 14.32
C LEU A 156 4.39 11.91 13.89
N LYS A 157 4.13 12.06 12.59
CA LYS A 157 2.81 12.43 12.09
C LYS A 157 1.78 11.33 12.39
N LEU A 158 2.12 10.06 12.16
CA LEU A 158 1.25 8.93 12.49
C LEU A 158 0.91 8.90 13.99
N ALA A 159 1.89 9.15 14.86
CA ALA A 159 1.67 9.23 16.31
C ALA A 159 0.66 10.32 16.70
N VAL A 160 0.73 11.47 16.03
CA VAL A 160 -0.22 12.57 16.27
C VAL A 160 -1.61 12.23 15.75
N ILE A 161 -1.73 11.62 14.57
CA ILE A 161 -3.02 11.20 14.01
C ILE A 161 -3.69 10.13 14.90
N ASP A 162 -2.93 9.13 15.34
CA ASP A 162 -3.39 8.05 16.21
C ASP A 162 -3.86 8.60 17.56
N LEU A 163 -3.06 9.48 18.19
CA LEU A 163 -3.41 10.13 19.45
C LEU A 163 -4.72 10.93 19.36
N LEU A 164 -4.92 11.63 18.24
CA LEU A 164 -6.11 12.45 18.02
C LEU A 164 -7.36 11.60 17.67
N GLY A 165 -7.18 10.31 17.36
CA GLY A 165 -8.27 9.41 16.98
C GLY A 165 -9.01 9.88 15.73
N LEU A 166 -8.27 10.47 14.77
CA LEU A 166 -8.87 10.97 13.54
C LEU A 166 -9.38 9.81 12.67
N PRO A 167 -10.48 10.00 11.92
CA PRO A 167 -11.00 8.97 11.04
C PRO A 167 -9.95 8.60 9.99
N LEU A 168 -9.63 7.31 9.91
CA LEU A 168 -8.68 6.79 8.94
C LEU A 168 -9.40 6.45 7.61
N PRO A 169 -8.72 6.61 6.46
CA PRO A 169 -9.17 6.08 5.19
C PRO A 169 -9.43 4.57 5.28
N THR A 170 -10.31 4.05 4.42
CA THR A 170 -10.49 2.59 4.32
C THR A 170 -9.20 1.97 3.80
N ALA A 171 -8.61 1.08 4.59
CA ALA A 171 -7.43 0.32 4.21
C ALA A 171 -7.86 -0.93 3.43
N GLU A 172 -7.31 -1.08 2.24
CA GLU A 172 -7.35 -2.32 1.45
C GLU A 172 -5.89 -2.67 1.16
N PHE A 173 -5.53 -3.95 1.07
CA PHE A 173 -4.14 -4.35 0.93
C PHE A 173 -3.97 -5.21 -0.31
N PHE A 174 -2.95 -4.92 -1.12
CA PHE A 174 -2.49 -5.90 -2.10
C PHE A 174 -1.76 -7.01 -1.37
N ASP A 175 -0.83 -6.69 -0.48
CA ASP A 175 -0.16 -7.66 0.40
C ASP A 175 -0.37 -7.26 1.86
N GLU A 176 -0.88 -8.18 2.68
CA GLU A 176 -1.13 -7.91 4.09
C GLU A 176 0.14 -7.97 4.94
N TYR A 177 1.19 -8.63 4.44
CA TYR A 177 2.45 -8.86 5.15
C TYR A 177 3.51 -7.80 4.86
N GLU A 178 3.19 -6.79 4.05
CA GLU A 178 4.09 -5.71 3.70
C GLU A 178 3.51 -4.34 4.03
N LEU A 179 4.40 -3.36 4.19
CA LEU A 179 4.00 -1.97 4.30
C LEU A 179 3.41 -1.50 2.98
N ASP A 180 2.21 -0.94 3.04
CA ASP A 180 1.50 -0.42 1.89
C ASP A 180 1.71 1.11 1.78
N GLU A 181 2.59 1.53 0.88
CA GLU A 181 2.96 2.95 0.71
C GLU A 181 1.77 3.81 0.28
N ALA A 182 0.81 3.27 -0.47
CA ALA A 182 -0.37 4.02 -0.89
C ALA A 182 -1.32 4.25 0.29
N ASN A 183 -1.51 3.25 1.15
CA ASN A 183 -2.24 3.44 2.41
C ASN A 183 -1.51 4.43 3.33
N LEU A 184 -0.18 4.34 3.42
CA LEU A 184 0.64 5.32 4.16
C LEU A 184 0.39 6.74 3.64
N ALA A 185 0.48 6.96 2.33
CA ALA A 185 0.23 8.26 1.71
C ALA A 185 -1.19 8.78 2.04
N ARG A 186 -2.22 7.93 1.97
CA ARG A 186 -3.60 8.33 2.32
C ARG A 186 -3.72 8.75 3.78
N VAL A 187 -3.08 8.03 4.70
CA VAL A 187 -3.08 8.37 6.13
C VAL A 187 -2.30 9.66 6.37
N LEU A 188 -1.12 9.81 5.77
CA LEU A 188 -0.32 11.03 5.89
C LEU A 188 -0.97 12.24 5.21
N ALA A 189 -1.88 12.05 4.26
CA ALA A 189 -2.64 13.13 3.65
C ALA A 189 -3.68 13.76 4.61
N ILE A 190 -3.96 13.16 5.78
CA ILE A 190 -4.83 13.75 6.78
C ILE A 190 -4.25 15.10 7.25
N GLU A 191 -5.01 16.16 7.03
CA GLU A 191 -4.64 17.50 7.45
C GLU A 191 -4.78 17.67 8.97
N LEU A 192 -3.74 18.23 9.58
CA LEU A 192 -3.70 18.54 11.00
C LEU A 192 -3.88 20.05 11.19
N THR A 193 -4.94 20.44 11.88
CA THR A 193 -5.20 21.85 12.23
C THR A 193 -4.39 22.25 13.45
N GLN A 194 -3.99 23.53 13.52
CA GLN A 194 -3.28 24.04 14.70
C GLN A 194 -4.12 23.91 15.99
N GLU A 195 -5.45 23.96 15.92
CA GLU A 195 -6.33 23.74 17.08
C GLU A 195 -6.18 22.33 17.65
N GLN A 196 -6.15 21.30 16.79
CA GLN A 196 -5.90 19.93 17.20
C GLN A 196 -4.50 19.79 17.83
N LEU A 197 -3.48 20.39 17.21
CA LEU A 197 -2.10 20.34 17.70
C LEU A 197 -1.93 21.05 19.06
N ASP A 198 -2.58 22.20 19.25
CA ASP A 198 -2.57 22.95 20.51
C ASP A 198 -3.31 22.18 21.62
N GLY A 199 -4.19 21.23 21.29
CA GLY A 199 -4.84 20.35 22.26
C GLY A 199 -3.92 19.27 22.86
N ILE A 200 -2.74 19.04 22.28
CA ILE A 200 -1.86 17.93 22.68
C ILE A 200 -0.95 18.37 23.84
N GLU A 201 -1.21 17.83 25.03
CA GLU A 201 -0.33 17.98 26.20
C GLU A 201 0.62 16.80 26.42
N ARG A 202 0.27 15.61 25.91
CA ARG A 202 1.07 14.40 26.04
C ARG A 202 1.03 13.62 24.73
N LEU A 203 2.20 13.24 24.24
CA LEU A 203 2.35 12.36 23.08
C LEU A 203 3.04 11.07 23.53
N HIS A 204 2.48 9.93 23.15
CA HIS A 204 3.03 8.61 23.43
C HIS A 204 3.13 7.81 22.13
N TRP A 205 4.25 7.11 21.93
CA TRP A 205 4.48 6.25 20.78
C TRP A 205 5.51 5.16 21.11
N THR A 206 5.08 3.90 21.20
CA THR A 206 5.94 2.79 21.62
C THR A 206 5.90 1.68 20.59
N GLY A 207 6.86 1.67 19.66
CA GLY A 207 6.90 0.65 18.61
C GLY A 207 5.61 0.62 17.79
N GLY A 208 5.20 1.80 17.30
CA GLY A 208 3.93 1.99 16.63
C GLY A 208 2.74 2.13 17.60
N GLY A 209 1.67 2.83 17.22
CA GLY A 209 0.38 2.85 17.96
C GLY A 209 -0.27 1.45 18.03
N TYR A 210 -1.59 1.31 18.20
CA TYR A 210 -2.21 -0.04 18.08
C TYR A 210 -3.20 -0.13 16.92
N THR A 211 -3.56 0.99 16.31
CA THR A 211 -4.61 1.02 15.28
C THR A 211 -4.08 1.58 13.97
N ILE A 212 -3.33 2.68 14.01
CA ILE A 212 -2.90 3.34 12.78
C ILE A 212 -1.91 2.53 11.95
N GLN A 213 -1.06 1.69 12.55
CA GLN A 213 -0.12 0.88 11.76
C GLN A 213 -0.86 -0.18 10.97
N HIS A 214 -1.89 -0.79 11.53
CA HIS A 214 -2.71 -1.76 10.81
C HIS A 214 -3.55 -1.13 9.69
N ALA A 215 -3.66 0.21 9.65
CA ALA A 215 -4.19 0.91 8.49
C ALA A 215 -3.19 1.03 7.33
N VAL A 216 -1.90 0.78 7.59
CA VAL A 216 -0.79 0.94 6.63
C VAL A 216 -0.05 -0.39 6.37
N TRP A 217 -0.01 -1.29 7.34
CA TRP A 217 0.59 -2.63 7.28
C TRP A 217 -0.26 -3.57 8.14
N SER A 218 -1.13 -4.34 7.48
CA SER A 218 -2.18 -5.16 8.14
C SER A 218 -1.61 -6.14 9.16
N GLN A 219 -0.61 -6.94 8.79
CA GLN A 219 -0.05 -8.01 9.63
C GLN A 219 1.25 -7.59 10.35
N TRP A 220 1.50 -6.30 10.54
CA TRP A 220 2.69 -5.86 11.27
C TRP A 220 2.67 -6.36 12.71
N ASP A 221 3.73 -7.03 13.12
CA ASP A 221 3.85 -7.70 14.43
C ASP A 221 4.59 -6.89 15.49
N GLY A 222 5.17 -5.74 15.10
CA GLY A 222 5.93 -4.88 16.00
C GLY A 222 7.42 -5.23 16.10
N GLU A 223 7.93 -6.19 15.34
CA GLU A 223 9.32 -6.65 15.47
C GLU A 223 10.33 -5.82 14.66
N THR A 224 9.88 -5.07 13.65
CA THR A 224 10.73 -4.21 12.81
C THR A 224 10.80 -2.77 13.33
N ASP A 225 11.77 -1.99 12.85
CA ASP A 225 11.95 -0.57 13.20
C ASP A 225 11.20 0.39 12.26
N GLU A 226 10.24 -0.14 11.49
CA GLU A 226 9.51 0.61 10.46
C GLU A 226 8.79 1.84 11.05
N PHE A 227 8.17 1.66 12.22
CA PHE A 227 7.42 2.71 12.91
C PHE A 227 8.21 3.48 13.98
N ASP A 228 9.54 3.33 14.00
CA ASP A 228 10.38 4.09 14.92
C ASP A 228 10.49 5.56 14.50
N ILE A 229 10.28 6.47 15.47
CA ILE A 229 10.51 7.91 15.27
C ILE A 229 12.02 8.20 15.34
N ARG A 230 12.55 8.80 14.28
CA ARG A 230 13.98 9.13 14.12
C ARG A 230 14.24 10.64 14.13
N SER A 231 13.22 11.47 13.87
CA SER A 231 13.30 12.93 14.02
C SER A 231 12.10 13.52 14.74
N LEU A 232 12.34 14.55 15.55
CA LEU A 232 11.34 15.40 16.19
C LEU A 232 11.22 16.78 15.53
N ASP A 233 11.81 17.00 14.36
CA ASP A 233 11.64 18.27 13.66
C ASP A 233 10.15 18.51 13.34
N GLY A 234 9.65 19.70 13.66
CA GLY A 234 8.24 20.07 13.60
C GLY A 234 7.48 19.87 14.92
N ILE A 235 8.06 19.22 15.93
CA ILE A 235 7.41 19.01 17.24
C ILE A 235 7.12 20.32 17.99
N GLU A 236 7.76 21.43 17.63
CA GLU A 236 7.48 22.76 18.15
C GLU A 236 6.08 23.27 17.81
N THR A 237 5.43 22.69 16.80
CA THR A 237 4.02 22.95 16.49
C THR A 237 3.07 22.43 17.57
N LEU A 238 3.51 21.48 18.40
CA LEU A 238 2.81 21.05 19.62
C LEU A 238 3.13 22.03 20.75
N ARG A 239 2.46 23.19 20.74
CA ARG A 239 2.80 24.33 21.62
C ARG A 239 2.60 24.04 23.10
N ASN A 240 1.62 23.19 23.42
CA ASN A 240 1.22 22.86 24.80
C ASN A 240 1.76 21.51 25.29
N LEU A 241 2.67 20.88 24.53
CA LEU A 241 3.27 19.60 24.90
C LEU A 241 4.00 19.72 26.24
N LYS A 242 3.69 18.82 27.18
CA LYS A 242 4.30 18.72 28.51
C LYS A 242 5.03 17.40 28.72
N ARG A 243 4.64 16.35 27.99
CA ARG A 243 5.23 15.01 28.11
C ARG A 243 5.35 14.33 26.74
N LEU A 244 6.54 13.81 26.45
CA LEU A 244 6.82 12.98 25.29
C LEU A 244 7.30 11.61 25.78
N GLU A 245 6.60 10.56 25.39
CA GLU A 245 6.96 9.18 25.70
C GLU A 245 7.17 8.44 24.39
N VAL A 246 8.43 8.21 24.01
CA VAL A 246 8.74 7.58 22.74
C VAL A 246 9.79 6.51 22.92
N THR A 247 9.57 5.37 22.28
CA THR A 247 10.51 4.26 22.24
C THR A 247 10.77 3.90 20.78
N PRO A 248 12.05 3.82 20.35
CA PRO A 248 13.27 3.96 21.14
C PRO A 248 13.86 5.38 21.16
N LEU A 249 14.13 5.94 22.35
CA LEU A 249 14.77 7.27 22.47
C LEU A 249 16.14 7.39 21.80
N LYS A 250 16.91 6.29 21.71
CA LYS A 250 18.29 6.28 21.18
C LYS A 250 18.39 6.69 19.72
N LEU A 251 17.30 6.64 18.96
CA LEU A 251 17.27 7.01 17.55
C LEU A 251 17.07 8.51 17.32
N ILE A 252 16.63 9.23 18.36
CA ILE A 252 16.35 10.67 18.26
C ILE A 252 17.62 11.46 18.56
N PRO A 253 17.98 12.47 17.75
CA PRO A 253 19.10 13.36 18.03
C PRO A 253 19.02 14.00 19.42
N GLU A 254 20.11 13.92 20.20
CA GLU A 254 20.14 14.45 21.58
C GLU A 254 19.88 15.95 21.63
N GLU A 255 20.20 16.70 20.57
CA GLU A 255 19.91 18.13 20.48
C GLU A 255 18.40 18.42 20.48
N GLN A 256 17.59 17.60 19.82
CA GLN A 256 16.13 17.73 19.80
C GLN A 256 15.54 17.35 21.17
N LEU A 257 16.07 16.30 21.81
CA LEU A 257 15.68 15.92 23.17
C LEU A 257 16.02 17.03 24.18
N ALA A 258 17.21 17.63 24.07
CA ALA A 258 17.63 18.74 24.91
C ALA A 258 16.75 19.99 24.71
N ALA A 259 16.37 20.30 23.47
CA ALA A 259 15.47 21.41 23.16
C ALA A 259 14.10 21.25 23.81
N LEU A 260 13.54 20.03 23.83
CA LEU A 260 12.30 19.72 24.53
C LEU A 260 12.43 19.88 26.06
N ARG A 261 13.50 19.34 26.65
CA ARG A 261 13.76 19.49 28.10
C ARG A 261 13.92 20.96 28.50
N ALA A 262 14.54 21.78 27.66
CA ALA A 262 14.66 23.23 27.87
C ALA A 262 13.29 23.95 27.87
N ARG A 263 12.31 23.42 27.14
CA ARG A 263 10.91 23.86 27.17
C ARG A 263 10.11 23.27 28.35
N SER A 264 10.77 22.63 29.31
CA SER A 264 10.16 21.91 30.45
C SER A 264 9.26 20.74 30.02
N VAL A 265 9.48 20.17 28.84
CA VAL A 265 8.83 18.93 28.41
C VAL A 265 9.53 17.75 29.06
N THR A 266 8.78 16.91 29.76
CA THR A 266 9.29 15.65 30.29
C THR A 266 9.44 14.65 29.15
N VAL A 267 10.64 14.10 28.96
CA VAL A 267 10.91 13.10 27.91
C VAL A 267 11.33 11.79 28.55
N THR A 268 10.63 10.71 28.25
CA THR A 268 10.87 9.38 28.80
C THR A 268 10.81 8.30 27.71
N SER A 269 11.59 7.23 27.88
CA SER A 269 11.37 5.96 27.19
C SER A 269 10.50 5.09 28.07
N TRP A 270 9.63 4.30 27.47
CA TRP A 270 9.12 3.09 28.10
C TRP A 270 10.10 1.94 27.92
#